data_AF-A0A952EBH2-F1
#
_entry.id   AF-A0A952EBH2-F1
#
_cell.length_a   1.000
_cell.length_b   1.000
_cell.length_c   1.000
_cell.angle_alpha   90.00
_cell.angle_beta   90.00
_cell.angle_gamma   90.00
#
_symmetry.space_group_name_H-M   'P 1'
#
loop_
_entity.id
_entity.type
_entity.pdbx_description
1 polymer ?
#
loop_
_entity_poly.entity_id
_entity_poly.type
_entity_poly.pdbx_seq_one_letter_code
_entity_poly.pdbx_strand_id
1 'polypeptide(L)'
;MREYLAFEKPIREIEEHLQKLISTGGSRASVQEETKKLKARLAKTEVELYRKLTAWQRAQLARHPQRPGVLDYLDAMCLDFIELRGDRVFG
;
A
#
# COMPACT_ATOMS: atom_id res chain seq x y z
N MET A 1 0.82 8.78 5.25
CA MET A 1 2.17 8.51 4.68
C MET A 1 2.34 7.00 4.69
N ARG A 2 2.61 6.34 3.55
CA ARG A 2 2.79 4.87 3.52
C ARG A 2 3.89 4.51 4.53
N GLU A 3 3.55 3.67 5.51
CA GLU A 3 4.57 3.01 6.31
C GLU A 3 5.04 1.78 5.54
N TYR A 4 6.36 1.60 5.44
CA TYR A 4 6.96 0.50 4.69
C TYR A 4 7.54 -0.53 5.65
N LEU A 5 7.26 -1.79 5.39
CA LEU A 5 7.92 -2.89 6.09
C LEU A 5 9.36 -3.05 5.59
N ALA A 6 10.22 -3.68 6.40
CA ALA A 6 11.64 -3.82 6.09
C ALA A 6 11.92 -4.53 4.74
N PHE A 7 11.03 -5.43 4.32
CA PHE A 7 11.15 -6.13 3.04
C PHE A 7 10.64 -5.32 1.84
N GLU A 8 9.94 -4.21 2.06
CA GLU A 8 9.39 -3.32 1.03
C GLU A 8 10.35 -2.19 0.65
N LYS A 9 11.57 -2.16 1.23
CA LYS A 9 12.66 -1.26 0.82
C LYS A 9 12.83 -1.08 -0.69
N PRO A 10 12.87 -2.14 -1.53
CA PRO A 10 13.03 -1.97 -2.98
C PRO A 10 11.86 -1.22 -3.64
N ILE A 11 10.64 -1.35 -3.10
CA ILE A 11 9.46 -0.60 -3.58
C ILE A 11 9.61 0.87 -3.17
N ARG A 12 9.94 1.11 -1.90
CA ARG A 12 10.13 2.45 -1.34
C ARG A 12 11.17 3.27 -2.12
N GLU A 13 12.32 2.68 -2.44
CA GLU A 13 13.38 3.36 -3.20
C GLU A 13 12.90 3.79 -4.60
N ILE A 14 12.14 2.95 -5.29
CA ILE A 14 11.57 3.26 -6.61
C ILE A 14 10.51 4.37 -6.50
N GLU A 15 9.65 4.31 -5.47
CA GLU A 15 8.63 5.35 -5.24
C GLU A 15 9.25 6.70 -4.86
N GLU A 16 10.28 6.71 -4.01
CA GLU A 16 11.02 7.93 -3.66
C GLU A 16 11.71 8.54 -4.90
N HIS A 17 12.28 7.70 -5.77
CA HIS A 17 12.87 8.16 -7.02
C HIS A 17 11.81 8.73 -7.97
N LEU A 18 10.64 8.08 -8.05
CA LEU A 18 9.51 8.56 -8.85
C LEU A 18 9.01 9.91 -8.35
N GLN A 19 8.86 10.09 -7.04
CA GLN A 19 8.44 11.35 -6.42
C GLN A 19 9.42 12.48 -6.73
N LYS A 20 10.74 12.22 -6.63
CA LYS A 20 11.78 13.19 -6.98
C LYS A 20 11.75 13.58 -8.46
N LEU A 21 11.52 12.62 -9.36
CA LEU A 21 11.38 12.88 -10.80
C LEU A 21 10.16 13.77 -11.10
N ILE A 22 9.03 13.48 -10.46
CA ILE A 22 7.79 14.26 -10.61
C ILE A 22 7.99 15.68 -10.09
N SER A 23 8.65 15.86 -8.94
CA SER A 23 8.90 17.18 -8.35
C SER A 23 9.90 18.03 -9.14
N THR A 24 10.82 17.41 -9.88
CA THR A 24 11.95 18.12 -10.54
C THR A 24 11.64 18.55 -11.97
N GLY A 25 10.63 17.97 -12.65
CA GLY A 25 10.40 18.34 -14.06
C GLY A 25 9.26 17.64 -14.79
N GLY A 26 8.03 17.67 -14.25
CA GLY A 26 6.85 17.00 -14.82
C GLY A 26 6.47 17.35 -16.28
N SER A 27 7.04 18.40 -16.88
CA SER A 27 6.66 18.89 -18.21
C SER A 27 7.63 18.53 -19.36
N ARG A 28 8.77 17.90 -19.09
CA ARG A 28 9.69 17.45 -20.17
C ARG A 28 9.28 16.06 -20.67
N ALA A 29 9.17 15.89 -21.99
CA ALA A 29 8.82 14.61 -22.61
C ALA A 29 9.77 13.46 -22.18
N SER A 30 11.06 13.74 -21.98
CA SER A 30 12.04 12.78 -21.47
C SER A 30 11.72 12.27 -20.07
N VAL A 31 11.26 13.16 -19.18
CA VAL A 31 10.87 12.82 -17.80
C VAL A 31 9.62 11.95 -17.79
N GLN A 32 8.69 12.17 -18.72
CA GLN A 32 7.48 11.35 -18.83
C GLN A 32 7.77 9.90 -19.26
N GLU A 33 8.68 9.70 -20.21
CA GLU A 33 9.09 8.35 -20.61
C GLU A 33 9.82 7.61 -19.47
N GLU A 34 10.72 8.29 -18.78
CA GLU A 34 11.43 7.72 -17.64
C GLU A 34 10.48 7.37 -16.49
N THR A 35 9.51 8.25 -16.20
CA THR A 35 8.45 8.00 -15.23
C THR A 35 7.63 6.77 -15.60
N LYS A 36 7.26 6.60 -16.88
CA LYS A 36 6.55 5.40 -17.35
C LYS A 36 7.38 4.13 -17.13
N LYS A 37 8.68 4.16 -17.45
CA LYS A 37 9.60 3.03 -17.23
C LYS A 37 9.71 2.68 -15.74
N LEU A 38 9.85 3.68 -14.86
CA LEU A 38 9.90 3.49 -13.41
C LEU A 38 8.59 2.94 -12.84
N LYS A 39 7.42 3.43 -13.29
CA LYS A 39 6.11 2.87 -12.89
C LYS A 39 5.96 1.42 -13.32
N ALA A 40 6.38 1.08 -14.53
CA ALA A 40 6.34 -0.32 -15.00
C ALA A 40 7.29 -1.22 -14.18
N ARG A 41 8.46 -0.72 -13.81
CA ARG A 41 9.40 -1.43 -12.92
C ARG A 41 8.81 -1.60 -11.52
N LEU A 42 8.22 -0.55 -10.95
CA LEU A 42 7.55 -0.56 -9.64
C LEU A 42 6.49 -1.67 -9.61
N ALA A 43 5.57 -1.68 -10.56
CA ALA A 43 4.50 -2.67 -10.62
C ALA A 43 5.03 -4.11 -10.71
N LYS A 44 6.09 -4.34 -11.49
CA LYS A 44 6.74 -5.66 -11.56
C LYS A 44 7.36 -6.06 -10.22
N THR A 45 8.12 -5.16 -9.60
CA THR A 45 8.78 -5.41 -8.31
C THR A 45 7.78 -5.65 -7.19
N GLU A 46 6.66 -4.91 -7.15
CA GLU A 46 5.56 -5.14 -6.20
C GLU A 46 5.00 -6.56 -6.34
N VAL A 47 4.62 -6.96 -7.56
CA VAL A 47 4.06 -8.29 -7.82
C VAL A 47 5.04 -9.39 -7.44
N GLU A 48 6.32 -9.25 -7.80
CA GLU A 48 7.35 -10.25 -7.48
C GLU A 48 7.60 -10.39 -5.98
N LEU A 49 7.66 -9.27 -5.26
CA LEU A 49 7.88 -9.23 -3.82
C LEU A 49 6.71 -9.88 -3.06
N TYR A 50 5.48 -9.43 -3.33
CA TYR A 50 4.30 -9.93 -2.64
C TYR A 50 3.95 -11.38 -3.01
N ARG A 51 4.36 -11.85 -4.19
CA ARG A 51 4.21 -13.26 -4.58
C ARG A 51 5.16 -14.20 -3.83
N LYS A 52 6.31 -13.71 -3.36
CA LYS A 52 7.37 -14.52 -2.72
C LYS A 52 7.51 -14.22 -1.22
N LEU A 53 6.43 -13.82 -0.56
CA LEU A 53 6.46 -13.56 0.88
C LEU A 53 6.81 -14.82 1.68
N THR A 54 7.70 -14.68 2.64
CA THR A 54 7.94 -15.70 3.66
C THR A 54 6.79 -15.75 4.66
N ALA A 55 6.70 -16.83 5.45
CA ALA A 55 5.67 -16.94 6.48
C ALA A 55 5.74 -15.79 7.49
N TRP A 56 6.95 -15.36 7.87
CA TRP A 56 7.15 -14.23 8.78
C TRP A 56 6.72 -12.90 8.15
N GLN A 57 7.06 -12.65 6.89
CA GLN A 57 6.65 -11.42 6.20
C GLN A 57 5.12 -11.32 6.06
N ARG A 58 4.42 -12.44 5.83
CA ARG A 58 2.96 -12.48 5.88
C ARG A 58 2.41 -12.12 7.25
N ALA A 59 3.01 -12.62 8.33
CA ALA A 59 2.62 -12.26 9.69
C ALA A 59 2.85 -10.77 9.99
N GLN A 60 3.93 -10.19 9.49
CA GLN A 60 4.20 -8.75 9.59
C GLN A 60 3.14 -7.94 8.83
N LEU A 61 2.83 -8.31 7.58
CA LEU A 61 1.79 -7.65 6.78
C LEU A 61 0.42 -7.73 7.44
N ALA A 62 0.10 -8.86 8.05
CA ALA A 62 -1.16 -9.04 8.77
C ALA A 62 -1.31 -8.10 9.97
N ARG A 63 -0.19 -7.61 10.52
CA ARG A 63 -0.13 -6.67 11.66
C ARG A 63 0.26 -5.26 11.23
N HIS A 64 0.18 -4.96 9.94
CA HIS A 64 0.55 -3.65 9.43
C HIS A 64 -0.35 -2.56 10.06
N PRO A 65 0.21 -1.43 10.54
CA PRO A 65 -0.58 -0.37 11.19
C PRO A 65 -1.67 0.23 10.29
N GLN A 66 -1.45 0.21 8.98
CA GLN A 66 -2.40 0.70 7.98
C GLN A 66 -3.24 -0.41 7.34
N ARG A 67 -3.27 -1.61 7.93
CA ARG A 67 -4.14 -2.68 7.45
C ARG A 67 -5.60 -2.26 7.68
N PRO A 68 -6.46 -2.32 6.65
CA PRO A 68 -7.88 -1.97 6.81
C PRO A 68 -8.53 -2.82 7.90
N GLY A 69 -9.18 -2.15 8.83
CA GLY A 69 -10.01 -2.73 9.87
C GLY A 69 -11.39 -3.10 9.36
N VAL A 70 -12.22 -3.68 10.24
CA VAL A 70 -13.57 -4.14 9.87
C VAL A 70 -14.45 -2.99 9.37
N LEU A 71 -14.35 -1.82 10.00
CA LEU A 71 -15.13 -0.64 9.61
C LEU A 71 -14.80 -0.17 8.20
N ASP A 72 -13.53 -0.19 7.79
CA ASP A 72 -13.12 0.19 6.42
C ASP A 72 -13.78 -0.69 5.35
N TYR A 73 -13.96 -1.98 5.65
CA TYR A 73 -14.67 -2.89 4.75
C TYR A 73 -16.18 -2.64 4.75
N LEU A 74 -16.77 -2.35 5.91
CA LEU A 74 -18.20 -2.03 6.02
C LEU A 74 -18.54 -0.77 5.23
N ASP A 75 -17.73 0.29 5.36
CA ASP A 75 -17.89 1.54 4.62
C ASP A 75 -17.77 1.35 3.10
N ALA A 76 -16.97 0.37 2.66
CA ALA A 76 -16.78 0.08 1.23
C ALA A 76 -17.88 -0.81 0.62
N MET A 77 -18.60 -1.59 1.42
CA MET A 77 -19.50 -2.64 0.93
C MET A 77 -20.97 -2.49 1.35
N CYS A 78 -21.24 -1.78 2.43
CA CYS A 78 -22.59 -1.62 2.99
C CYS A 78 -23.04 -0.15 2.87
N LEU A 79 -24.32 0.03 2.59
CA LEU A 79 -25.01 1.33 2.70
C LEU A 79 -25.82 1.32 4.00
N ASP A 80 -25.83 2.44 4.71
CA ASP A 80 -26.62 2.65 5.93
C ASP A 80 -26.42 1.58 7.02
N PHE A 81 -25.17 1.17 7.26
CA PHE A 81 -24.84 0.18 8.30
C PHE A 81 -25.20 0.72 9.70
N ILE A 82 -26.02 -0.05 10.43
CA ILE A 82 -26.37 0.23 11.82
C ILE A 82 -25.58 -0.70 12.73
N GLU A 83 -24.62 -0.16 13.46
CA GLU A 83 -23.84 -0.92 14.44
C GLU A 83 -24.67 -1.20 15.71
N LEU A 84 -24.85 -2.48 16.04
CA LEU A 84 -25.48 -2.91 17.28
C LEU A 84 -24.40 -3.38 18.27
N ARG A 85 -24.53 -2.99 19.54
CA ARG A 85 -23.54 -3.27 20.60
C ARG A 85 -24.19 -3.89 21.84
N GLY A 86 -23.39 -4.67 22.57
CA GLY A 86 -23.70 -5.17 23.92
C GLY A 86 -23.99 -6.67 23.99
N ASP A 87 -23.29 -7.34 24.93
CA ASP A 87 -23.49 -8.76 25.28
C ASP A 87 -24.74 -9.02 26.16
N ARG A 88 -25.41 -7.93 26.59
CA ARG A 88 -26.59 -7.90 27.49
C ARG A 88 -26.33 -8.36 28.92
N VAL A 89 -25.08 -8.56 29.34
CA VAL A 89 -24.75 -9.06 30.68
C VAL A 89 -23.65 -8.25 31.36
N PHE A 90 -22.49 -8.07 30.72
CA PHE A 90 -21.32 -7.44 31.35
C PHE A 90 -20.69 -6.35 30.47
N GLY A 91 -20.48 -6.62 29.18
CA GLY A 91 -19.81 -5.76 28.21
C GLY A 91 -19.18 -6.57 27.09
#